data_AF-A0A1V3IGU3-F1
#
_entry.id   AF-A0A1V3IGU3-F1
#
_cell.length_a   1.000
_cell.length_b   1.000
_cell.length_c   1.000
_cell.angle_alpha   90.00
_cell.angle_beta   90.00
_cell.angle_gamma   90.00
#
_symmetry.space_group_name_H-M   'P 1'
#
loop_
_entity.id
_entity.type
_entity.pdbx_description
1 polymer ?
#
loop_
_entity_poly.entity_id
_entity_poly.type
_entity_poly.pdbx_seq_one_letter_code
_entity_poly.pdbx_strand_id
1 'polypeptide(L)'
;MIQVIVAAHGKLAAELVNSSEMVFGEVEGLHGVTFVPGEGQDTLVEKYEAIIAECDPADSVLFLVDLFGGSPYNAAARVAAKRPQDDIVTGVSLPMLLEVLDAKDDAKSAEDLATTAKEVGVMAVKSYRKPDETASFSSAEDTAVASSEDVEPEEDNTQYDPNGRMSVNLLRIDDRLIHGQVATSWAKAVKCEAIFAISDEVANDELRKELLLQIAPPHLKAYVISVDKAIKVYNNPKYASRNILMLVTKPEDAVRLIEGGLRIDTINVGGMTHKEGNKQLSDAVTVNPSNVEAFKKLLDMGVKLSLQKVAANKPVELTREKLDSIKF
;
A
#
# COMPACT_ATOMS: atom_id res chain seq x y z
N MET A 1 -11.33 -9.93 -19.95
CA MET A 1 -11.20 -9.38 -18.59
C MET A 1 -11.05 -10.54 -17.62
N ILE A 2 -10.51 -10.34 -16.42
CA ILE A 2 -10.50 -11.37 -15.38
C ILE A 2 -11.56 -10.98 -14.35
N GLN A 3 -12.46 -11.90 -14.00
CA GLN A 3 -13.47 -11.75 -12.95
C GLN A 3 -12.93 -12.35 -11.66
N VAL A 4 -13.23 -11.75 -10.51
CA VAL A 4 -12.83 -12.26 -9.19
C VAL A 4 -14.08 -12.60 -8.40
N ILE A 5 -14.26 -13.87 -8.05
CA ILE A 5 -15.37 -14.34 -7.20
C ILE A 5 -14.82 -14.73 -5.85
N VAL A 6 -15.15 -13.97 -4.81
CA VAL A 6 -14.89 -14.33 -3.41
C VAL A 6 -16.05 -15.16 -2.90
N ALA A 7 -15.80 -16.39 -2.44
CA ALA A 7 -16.85 -17.27 -1.94
C ALA A 7 -16.52 -17.90 -0.60
N ALA A 8 -17.43 -17.77 0.37
CA ALA A 8 -17.16 -18.20 1.74
C ALA A 8 -18.43 -18.49 2.55
N HIS A 9 -18.26 -19.16 3.69
CA HIS A 9 -19.32 -19.40 4.66
C HIS A 9 -19.84 -18.10 5.29
N GLY A 10 -21.15 -18.05 5.51
CA GLY A 10 -21.82 -16.91 6.12
C GLY A 10 -21.62 -15.63 5.31
N LYS A 11 -21.35 -14.52 6.00
CA LYS A 11 -21.15 -13.20 5.37
C LYS A 11 -19.70 -12.91 5.01
N LEU A 12 -18.77 -13.83 5.24
CA LEU A 12 -17.33 -13.56 5.10
C LEU A 12 -16.96 -13.03 3.71
N ALA A 13 -17.50 -13.63 2.64
CA ALA A 13 -17.25 -13.19 1.27
C ALA A 13 -17.72 -11.75 1.03
N ALA A 14 -18.95 -11.43 1.44
CA ALA A 14 -19.51 -10.10 1.31
C ALA A 14 -18.69 -9.05 2.09
N GLU A 15 -18.27 -9.38 3.31
CA GLU A 15 -17.48 -8.43 4.13
C GLU A 15 -16.03 -8.29 3.66
N LEU A 16 -15.45 -9.30 3.02
CA LEU A 16 -14.14 -9.18 2.36
C LEU A 16 -14.22 -8.23 1.16
N VAL A 17 -15.28 -8.35 0.34
CA VAL A 17 -15.56 -7.42 -0.77
C VAL A 17 -15.75 -6.00 -0.22
N ASN A 18 -16.66 -5.79 0.73
CA ASN A 18 -16.87 -4.49 1.37
C ASN A 18 -15.56 -3.89 1.93
N SER A 19 -14.74 -4.72 2.59
CA SER A 19 -13.45 -4.29 3.14
C SER A 19 -12.45 -3.88 2.06
N SER A 20 -12.44 -4.55 0.91
CA SER A 20 -11.63 -4.14 -0.24
C SER A 20 -12.12 -2.85 -0.88
N GLU A 21 -13.43 -2.64 -0.94
CA GLU A 21 -14.03 -1.41 -1.46
C GLU A 21 -13.73 -0.19 -0.58
N MET A 22 -13.60 -0.39 0.73
CA MET A 22 -13.08 0.68 1.60
C MET A 22 -11.68 1.12 1.18
N VAL A 23 -10.87 0.26 0.54
CA VAL A 23 -9.51 0.57 0.07
C VAL A 23 -9.48 1.13 -1.34
N PHE A 24 -10.12 0.45 -2.29
CA PHE A 24 -10.05 0.77 -3.72
C PHE A 24 -11.27 1.56 -4.25
N GLY A 25 -12.35 1.66 -3.49
CA GLY A 25 -13.67 2.02 -4.00
C GLY A 25 -14.36 0.81 -4.63
N GLU A 26 -15.48 1.04 -5.31
CA GLU A 26 -16.16 0.00 -6.09
C GLU A 26 -15.22 -0.54 -7.18
N VAL A 27 -15.09 -1.87 -7.26
CA VAL A 27 -14.17 -2.55 -8.20
C VAL A 27 -14.97 -3.36 -9.21
N GLU A 28 -14.82 -3.03 -10.49
CA GLU A 28 -15.47 -3.75 -11.58
C GLU A 28 -14.98 -5.20 -11.68
N GLY A 29 -15.94 -6.12 -11.80
CA GLY A 29 -15.68 -7.56 -11.91
C GLY A 29 -15.27 -8.24 -10.61
N LEU A 30 -15.55 -7.63 -9.45
CA LEU A 30 -15.41 -8.24 -8.14
C LEU A 30 -16.79 -8.65 -7.60
N HIS A 31 -16.93 -9.93 -7.22
CA HIS A 31 -18.21 -10.51 -6.79
C HIS A 31 -18.07 -11.23 -5.45
N GLY A 32 -19.08 -11.11 -4.59
CA GLY A 32 -19.16 -11.82 -3.31
C GLY A 32 -20.27 -12.87 -3.31
N VAL A 33 -19.93 -14.13 -3.05
CA VAL A 33 -20.89 -15.25 -2.95
C VAL A 33 -20.89 -15.82 -1.53
N THR A 34 -22.00 -15.61 -0.83
CA THR A 34 -22.20 -16.12 0.52
C THR A 34 -22.83 -17.50 0.51
N PHE A 35 -22.30 -18.41 1.34
CA PHE A 35 -22.89 -19.71 1.63
C PHE A 35 -23.58 -19.69 3.01
N VAL A 36 -24.91 -19.66 3.02
CA VAL A 36 -25.72 -19.49 4.25
C VAL A 36 -26.40 -20.79 4.70
N PRO A 37 -26.83 -20.91 5.98
CA PRO A 37 -27.49 -22.12 6.46
C PRO A 37 -28.70 -22.52 5.63
N GLY A 38 -28.77 -23.80 5.26
CA GLY A 38 -29.85 -24.37 4.42
C GLY A 38 -29.51 -24.48 2.93
N GLU A 39 -28.43 -23.84 2.47
CA GLU A 39 -27.95 -23.99 1.09
C GLU A 39 -27.12 -25.26 0.90
N GLY A 40 -27.16 -25.79 -0.31
CA GLY A 40 -26.31 -26.90 -0.76
C GLY A 40 -25.26 -26.46 -1.78
N GLN A 41 -24.43 -27.39 -2.24
CA GLN A 41 -23.43 -27.11 -3.27
C GLN A 41 -24.08 -26.71 -4.61
N ASP A 42 -25.23 -27.30 -4.97
CA ASP A 42 -25.91 -26.96 -6.21
C ASP A 42 -26.40 -25.51 -6.22
N THR A 43 -26.87 -24.99 -5.08
CA THR A 43 -27.20 -23.57 -4.92
C THR A 43 -25.99 -22.66 -5.15
N LEU A 44 -24.79 -23.07 -4.71
CA LEU A 44 -23.57 -22.31 -4.96
C LEU A 44 -23.15 -22.36 -6.43
N VAL A 45 -23.29 -23.52 -7.08
CA VAL A 45 -23.04 -23.67 -8.52
C VAL A 45 -23.96 -22.74 -9.31
N GLU A 46 -25.25 -22.70 -8.98
CA GLU A 46 -26.23 -21.80 -9.61
C GLU A 46 -25.82 -20.33 -9.45
N LYS A 47 -25.37 -19.91 -8.25
CA LYS A 47 -24.89 -18.54 -8.01
C LYS A 47 -23.65 -18.20 -8.84
N TYR A 48 -22.67 -19.11 -8.92
CA TYR A 48 -21.48 -18.90 -9.74
C TYR A 48 -21.81 -18.84 -11.23
N GLU A 49 -22.63 -19.77 -11.72
CA GLU A 49 -23.04 -19.80 -13.12
C GLU A 49 -23.88 -18.56 -13.50
N ALA A 50 -24.68 -18.02 -12.57
CA ALA A 50 -25.42 -16.76 -12.78
C ALA A 50 -24.46 -15.57 -12.98
N ILE A 51 -23.44 -15.42 -12.14
CA ILE A 51 -22.42 -14.36 -12.29
C ILE A 51 -21.67 -14.54 -13.63
N ILE A 52 -21.25 -15.76 -13.94
CA ILE A 52 -20.51 -16.08 -15.17
C ILE A 52 -21.35 -15.82 -16.42
N ALA A 53 -22.66 -16.05 -16.37
CA ALA A 53 -23.58 -15.82 -17.48
C ALA A 53 -23.72 -14.33 -17.84
N GLU A 54 -23.42 -13.41 -16.92
CA GLU A 54 -23.38 -11.96 -17.16
C GLU A 54 -22.04 -11.49 -17.74
N CYS A 55 -21.02 -12.35 -17.74
CA CYS A 55 -19.67 -12.02 -18.21
C CYS A 55 -19.47 -12.39 -19.69
N ASP A 56 -18.46 -11.79 -20.32
CA ASP A 56 -18.08 -12.19 -21.68
C ASP A 56 -17.55 -13.64 -21.69
N PRO A 57 -17.88 -14.47 -22.71
CA PRO A 57 -17.42 -15.86 -22.77
C PRO A 57 -15.88 -16.02 -22.77
N ALA A 58 -15.16 -14.98 -23.19
CA ALA A 58 -13.70 -14.92 -23.20
C ALA A 58 -13.10 -14.52 -21.85
N ASP A 59 -13.91 -14.05 -20.90
CA ASP A 59 -13.44 -13.72 -19.56
C ASP A 59 -13.06 -14.99 -18.79
N SER A 60 -11.96 -14.90 -18.05
CA SER A 60 -11.56 -15.91 -17.08
C SER A 60 -12.02 -15.50 -15.68
N VAL A 61 -12.19 -16.49 -14.81
CA VAL A 61 -12.61 -16.28 -13.41
C VAL A 61 -11.53 -16.79 -12.47
N LEU A 62 -11.12 -15.94 -11.52
CA LEU A 62 -10.38 -16.37 -10.34
C LEU A 62 -11.36 -16.51 -9.17
N PHE A 63 -11.50 -17.73 -8.64
CA PHE A 63 -12.22 -17.98 -7.41
C PHE A 63 -11.27 -17.85 -6.21
N LEU A 64 -11.65 -17.01 -5.25
CA LEU A 64 -10.99 -16.90 -3.95
C LEU A 64 -11.93 -17.46 -2.88
N VAL A 65 -11.62 -18.66 -2.37
CA VAL A 65 -12.49 -19.38 -1.44
C VAL A 65 -11.89 -19.47 -0.03
N ASP A 66 -12.75 -19.62 0.98
CA ASP A 66 -12.33 -19.68 2.38
C ASP A 66 -11.58 -20.97 2.74
N LEU A 67 -12.15 -22.14 2.43
CA LEU A 67 -11.67 -23.44 2.90
C LEU A 67 -11.52 -24.44 1.76
N PHE A 68 -10.32 -25.05 1.66
CA PHE A 68 -10.10 -26.20 0.79
C PHE A 68 -11.00 -27.37 1.20
N GLY A 69 -11.66 -27.99 0.22
CA GLY A 69 -12.61 -29.10 0.43
C GLY A 69 -13.97 -28.69 1.01
N GLY A 70 -14.19 -27.40 1.32
CA GLY A 70 -15.49 -26.87 1.77
C GLY A 70 -16.52 -26.79 0.63
N SER A 71 -17.80 -26.53 0.97
CA SER A 71 -18.87 -26.39 -0.03
C SER A 71 -18.61 -25.28 -1.07
N PRO A 72 -18.15 -24.07 -0.69
CA PRO A 72 -17.73 -23.04 -1.65
C PRO A 72 -16.68 -23.55 -2.64
N TYR A 73 -15.63 -24.22 -2.14
CA TYR A 73 -14.55 -24.80 -2.96
C TYR A 73 -15.07 -25.90 -3.89
N ASN A 74 -15.82 -26.87 -3.38
CA ASN A 74 -16.30 -28.01 -4.19
C ASN A 74 -17.23 -27.55 -5.30
N ALA A 75 -18.09 -26.56 -5.03
CA ALA A 75 -18.94 -25.95 -6.05
C ALA A 75 -18.11 -25.18 -7.09
N ALA A 76 -17.10 -24.40 -6.67
CA ALA A 76 -16.22 -23.67 -7.59
C ALA A 76 -15.43 -24.64 -8.47
N ALA A 77 -14.89 -25.72 -7.91
CA ALA A 77 -14.17 -26.76 -8.65
C ALA A 77 -15.03 -27.42 -9.73
N ARG A 78 -16.33 -27.65 -9.46
CA ARG A 78 -17.28 -28.18 -10.46
C ARG A 78 -17.50 -27.22 -11.63
N VAL A 79 -17.49 -25.92 -11.37
CA VAL A 79 -17.64 -24.88 -12.41
C VAL A 79 -16.35 -24.70 -13.19
N ALA A 80 -15.22 -24.50 -12.51
CA ALA A 80 -13.90 -24.31 -13.12
C ALA A 80 -13.45 -25.54 -13.95
N ALA A 81 -13.83 -26.76 -13.56
CA ALA A 81 -13.53 -27.96 -14.35
C ALA A 81 -14.12 -27.92 -15.77
N LYS A 82 -15.17 -27.12 -16.01
CA LYS A 82 -15.77 -26.91 -17.34
C LYS A 82 -15.12 -25.75 -18.11
N ARG A 83 -14.25 -24.96 -17.46
CA ARG A 83 -13.71 -23.68 -17.92
C ARG A 83 -12.20 -23.62 -17.66
N PRO A 84 -11.38 -24.20 -18.56
CA PRO A 84 -9.93 -24.37 -18.33
C PRO A 84 -9.14 -23.07 -18.11
N GLN A 85 -9.70 -21.92 -18.45
CA GLN A 85 -9.12 -20.60 -18.24
C GLN A 85 -9.35 -20.04 -16.82
N ASP A 86 -10.23 -20.65 -16.04
CA ASP A 86 -10.54 -20.24 -14.68
C ASP A 86 -9.58 -20.92 -13.68
N ASP A 87 -9.34 -20.29 -12.53
CA ASP A 87 -8.49 -20.84 -11.46
C ASP A 87 -9.11 -20.62 -10.06
N ILE A 88 -8.65 -21.37 -9.06
CA ILE A 88 -9.20 -21.38 -7.70
C ILE A 88 -8.06 -21.33 -6.67
N VAL A 89 -8.11 -20.35 -5.77
CA VAL A 89 -7.22 -20.24 -4.61
C VAL A 89 -8.03 -20.29 -3.32
N THR A 90 -7.54 -21.05 -2.34
CA THR A 90 -8.20 -21.25 -1.04
C THR A 90 -7.50 -20.45 0.06
N GLY A 91 -8.16 -20.29 1.22
CA GLY A 91 -7.61 -19.53 2.34
C GLY A 91 -7.69 -18.03 2.11
N VAL A 92 -8.73 -17.56 1.42
CA VAL A 92 -8.89 -16.13 1.12
C VAL A 92 -8.76 -15.29 2.39
N SER A 93 -7.95 -14.24 2.27
CA SER A 93 -7.74 -13.25 3.31
C SER A 93 -7.79 -11.85 2.69
N LEU A 94 -8.01 -10.83 3.50
CA LEU A 94 -8.05 -9.45 2.99
C LEU A 94 -6.73 -9.06 2.28
N PRO A 95 -5.52 -9.34 2.79
CA PRO A 95 -4.28 -9.03 2.08
C PRO A 95 -4.17 -9.70 0.71
N MET A 96 -4.61 -10.96 0.60
CA MET A 96 -4.63 -11.69 -0.66
C MET A 96 -5.58 -11.03 -1.68
N LEU A 97 -6.80 -10.70 -1.25
CA LEU A 97 -7.77 -10.02 -2.11
C LEU A 97 -7.26 -8.67 -2.59
N LEU A 98 -6.70 -7.84 -1.68
CA LEU A 98 -6.18 -6.53 -2.05
C LEU A 98 -5.05 -6.61 -3.09
N GLU A 99 -4.14 -7.57 -2.98
CA GLU A 99 -3.07 -7.73 -3.98
C GLU A 99 -3.62 -8.22 -5.32
N VAL A 100 -4.55 -9.19 -5.30
CA VAL A 100 -5.19 -9.67 -6.52
C VAL A 100 -5.88 -8.53 -7.27
N LEU A 101 -6.54 -7.62 -6.56
CA LEU A 101 -7.19 -6.45 -7.15
C LEU A 101 -6.18 -5.42 -7.67
N ASP A 102 -5.06 -5.17 -6.98
CA ASP A 102 -3.99 -4.28 -7.46
C ASP A 102 -3.33 -4.83 -8.74
N ALA A 103 -3.16 -6.16 -8.83
CA ALA A 103 -2.56 -6.83 -9.99
C ALA A 103 -3.53 -7.12 -11.14
N LYS A 104 -4.85 -7.00 -10.90
CA LYS A 104 -5.92 -7.44 -11.81
C LYS A 104 -5.81 -6.86 -13.22
N ASP A 105 -5.50 -5.57 -13.33
CA ASP A 105 -5.48 -4.86 -14.62
C ASP A 105 -4.24 -5.17 -15.47
N ASP A 106 -3.14 -5.61 -14.83
CA ASP A 106 -1.89 -5.96 -15.50
C ASP A 106 -1.76 -7.47 -15.80
N ALA A 107 -2.59 -8.31 -15.16
CA ALA A 107 -2.53 -9.75 -15.29
C ALA A 107 -3.04 -10.25 -16.64
N LYS A 108 -2.41 -11.29 -17.19
CA LYS A 108 -2.77 -11.85 -18.49
C LYS A 108 -3.75 -13.01 -18.38
N SER A 109 -3.83 -13.64 -17.21
CA SER A 109 -4.66 -14.82 -16.96
C SER A 109 -5.10 -14.92 -15.50
N ALA A 110 -6.12 -15.76 -15.23
CA ALA A 110 -6.51 -16.09 -13.86
C ALA A 110 -5.40 -16.85 -13.10
N GLU A 111 -4.57 -17.63 -13.82
CA GLU A 111 -3.41 -18.35 -13.27
C GLU A 111 -2.33 -17.38 -12.75
N ASP A 112 -2.07 -16.28 -13.46
CA ASP A 112 -1.15 -15.23 -13.01
C ASP A 112 -1.62 -14.65 -11.67
N LEU A 113 -2.91 -14.29 -11.57
CA LEU A 113 -3.50 -13.78 -10.33
C LEU A 113 -3.54 -14.83 -9.22
N ALA A 114 -3.78 -16.11 -9.55
CA ALA A 114 -3.72 -17.20 -8.60
C ALA A 114 -2.31 -17.37 -8.01
N THR A 115 -1.27 -17.18 -8.83
CA THR A 115 0.13 -17.17 -8.38
C THR A 115 0.39 -16.04 -7.40
N THR A 116 -0.01 -14.81 -7.75
CA THR A 116 0.06 -13.65 -6.85
C THR A 116 -0.70 -13.90 -5.53
N ALA A 117 -1.91 -14.45 -5.61
CA ALA A 117 -2.74 -14.75 -4.44
C ALA A 117 -2.06 -15.75 -3.49
N LYS A 118 -1.45 -16.83 -4.02
CA LYS A 118 -0.73 -17.83 -3.22
C LYS A 118 0.48 -17.22 -2.52
N GLU A 119 1.28 -16.44 -3.24
CA GLU A 119 2.48 -15.80 -2.69
C GLU A 119 2.11 -14.86 -1.53
N VAL A 120 1.15 -13.95 -1.75
CA VAL A 120 0.71 -13.00 -0.72
C VAL A 120 -0.03 -13.70 0.41
N GLY A 121 -0.84 -14.71 0.12
CA GLY A 121 -1.55 -15.49 1.13
C GLY A 121 -0.61 -16.08 2.16
N VAL A 122 0.54 -16.61 1.74
CA VAL A 122 1.57 -17.14 2.65
C VAL A 122 2.30 -15.99 3.37
N MET A 123 2.73 -14.96 2.65
CA MET A 123 3.49 -13.84 3.23
C MET A 123 2.70 -13.02 4.27
N ALA A 124 1.38 -12.98 4.14
CA ALA A 124 0.51 -12.23 5.03
C ALA A 124 0.36 -12.87 6.42
N VAL A 125 0.61 -14.18 6.56
CA VAL A 125 0.53 -14.88 7.84
C VAL A 125 1.78 -14.61 8.67
N LYS A 126 1.68 -13.66 9.60
CA LYS A 126 2.78 -13.27 10.50
C LYS A 126 2.44 -13.57 11.96
N SER A 127 3.45 -13.95 12.74
CA SER A 127 3.36 -14.08 14.20
C SER A 127 4.23 -13.02 14.85
N TYR A 128 3.65 -12.21 15.75
CA TYR A 128 4.46 -11.32 16.58
C TYR A 128 5.26 -12.15 17.57
N ARG A 129 6.59 -12.08 17.48
CA ARG A 129 7.51 -12.60 18.47
C ARG A 129 8.48 -11.47 18.80
N LYS A 130 8.78 -11.29 20.08
CA LYS A 130 9.97 -10.51 20.44
C LYS A 130 11.17 -11.19 19.77
N PRO A 131 12.14 -10.43 19.23
CA PRO A 131 13.39 -11.03 18.80
C PRO A 131 13.91 -11.86 19.98
N ASP A 132 14.15 -13.15 19.79
CA ASP A 132 14.86 -13.93 20.80
C ASP A 132 16.21 -13.23 21.03
N GLU A 133 16.64 -13.08 22.29
CA GLU A 133 17.97 -12.56 22.66
C GLU A 133 19.13 -13.39 22.06
N THR A 134 18.84 -14.50 21.38
CA THR A 134 19.79 -15.36 20.66
C THR A 134 19.90 -15.07 19.15
N ALA A 135 19.19 -14.07 18.63
CA ALA A 135 19.54 -13.43 17.36
C ALA A 135 20.01 -12.01 17.65
N SER A 136 21.16 -11.89 18.33
CA SER A 136 21.90 -10.63 18.32
C SER A 136 22.26 -10.33 16.87
N PHE A 137 21.50 -9.45 16.23
CA PHE A 137 22.08 -8.63 15.19
C PHE A 137 23.24 -7.91 15.86
N SER A 138 24.45 -8.24 15.41
CA SER A 138 25.67 -7.52 15.73
C SER A 138 25.33 -6.03 15.82
N SER A 139 25.32 -5.52 17.05
CA SER A 139 25.27 -4.11 17.35
C SER A 139 26.56 -3.54 16.79
N ALA A 140 26.48 -2.89 15.63
CA ALA A 140 27.57 -2.04 15.16
C ALA A 140 27.55 -0.75 15.99
N GLU A 141 28.06 -0.85 17.22
CA GLU A 141 28.67 0.30 17.88
C GLU A 141 30.17 0.27 17.57
N ASP A 142 30.66 1.42 17.10
CA ASP A 142 32.05 1.84 16.97
C ASP A 142 33.06 0.87 16.33
N THR A 143 33.21 0.98 15.01
CA THR A 143 34.54 0.93 14.39
C THR A 143 34.79 2.19 13.58
N ALA A 144 35.53 3.09 14.22
CA ALA A 144 36.25 4.15 13.54
C ALA A 144 37.35 3.54 12.63
N VAL A 145 37.35 4.01 11.37
CA VAL A 145 38.49 4.13 10.43
C VAL A 145 39.07 2.87 9.76
N ALA A 146 39.10 2.98 8.41
CA ALA A 146 39.86 2.22 7.40
C ALA A 146 39.41 0.76 7.15
N SER A 147 39.25 0.26 5.93
CA SER A 147 39.84 0.63 4.63
C SER A 147 38.93 0.19 3.48
N SER A 148 39.12 0.87 2.34
CA SER A 148 38.64 0.58 0.99
C SER A 148 38.74 -0.90 0.58
N GLU A 149 37.76 -1.39 -0.18
CA GLU A 149 37.95 -2.20 -1.38
C GLU A 149 36.64 -2.30 -2.20
N ASP A 150 36.69 -1.66 -3.36
CA ASP A 150 36.06 -1.99 -4.65
C ASP A 150 34.65 -2.59 -4.69
N VAL A 151 33.68 -1.70 -4.99
CA VAL A 151 32.45 -2.07 -5.71
C VAL A 151 32.59 -1.54 -7.13
N GLU A 152 32.57 -2.45 -8.11
CA GLU A 152 32.62 -2.15 -9.54
C GLU A 152 31.53 -1.13 -9.96
N PRO A 153 31.79 -0.26 -10.95
CA PRO A 153 30.83 0.75 -11.36
C PRO A 153 29.84 0.13 -12.35
N GLU A 154 28.65 -0.24 -11.89
CA GLU A 154 27.53 -0.54 -12.78
C GLU A 154 26.53 0.63 -12.85
N GLU A 155 26.38 1.09 -14.10
CA GLU A 155 25.42 2.02 -14.69
C GLU A 155 25.48 3.51 -14.31
N ASP A 156 25.91 4.30 -15.30
CA ASP A 156 25.81 5.75 -15.38
C ASP A 156 24.32 6.18 -15.34
N ASN A 157 23.83 6.46 -14.14
CA ASN A 157 22.49 7.01 -13.87
C ASN A 157 22.54 8.53 -13.66
N THR A 158 23.21 9.27 -14.56
CA THR A 158 23.20 10.75 -14.64
C THR A 158 21.81 11.37 -14.91
N GLN A 159 20.74 10.57 -14.88
CA GLN A 159 19.37 11.01 -15.15
C GLN A 159 18.67 11.68 -13.95
N TYR A 160 19.23 11.60 -12.73
CA TYR A 160 18.56 12.06 -11.51
C TYR A 160 19.34 13.20 -10.80
N ASP A 161 18.74 14.39 -10.82
CA ASP A 161 19.19 15.73 -10.35
C ASP A 161 20.66 16.13 -10.66
N PRO A 162 20.91 17.03 -11.61
CA PRO A 162 22.26 17.53 -11.93
C PRO A 162 22.96 18.29 -10.78
N ASN A 163 22.29 18.56 -9.66
CA ASN A 163 22.88 19.21 -8.48
C ASN A 163 23.46 18.23 -7.45
N GLY A 164 23.44 16.91 -7.71
CA GLY A 164 24.00 15.90 -6.81
C GLY A 164 23.21 15.70 -5.52
N ARG A 165 21.88 15.77 -5.57
CA ARG A 165 20.99 15.50 -4.44
C ARG A 165 20.19 14.22 -4.67
N MET A 166 19.59 13.73 -3.59
CA MET A 166 18.65 12.60 -3.64
C MET A 166 17.39 12.96 -4.43
N SER A 167 16.88 12.04 -5.25
CA SER A 167 15.62 12.24 -5.99
C SER A 167 14.43 11.78 -5.14
N VAL A 168 13.44 12.66 -4.97
CA VAL A 168 12.22 12.35 -4.22
C VAL A 168 11.03 12.38 -5.18
N ASN A 169 10.58 11.19 -5.58
CA ASN A 169 9.52 11.06 -6.59
C ASN A 169 8.14 11.22 -5.97
N LEU A 170 8.01 10.95 -4.68
CA LEU A 170 6.77 11.14 -3.93
C LEU A 170 7.04 11.46 -2.47
N LEU A 171 6.40 12.52 -1.99
CA LEU A 171 6.17 12.78 -0.57
C LEU A 171 4.70 12.49 -0.28
N ARG A 172 4.45 11.54 0.61
CA ARG A 172 3.10 11.16 1.03
C ARG A 172 2.89 11.43 2.52
N ILE A 173 1.76 12.04 2.83
CA ILE A 173 1.28 12.26 4.20
C ILE A 173 0.34 11.09 4.56
N ASP A 174 0.81 10.19 5.43
CA ASP A 174 0.05 9.08 5.99
C ASP A 174 0.52 8.83 7.43
N ASP A 175 -0.37 9.01 8.40
CA ASP A 175 -0.06 8.90 9.83
C ASP A 175 0.38 7.50 10.29
N ARG A 176 0.04 6.48 9.49
CA ARG A 176 0.45 5.09 9.70
C ARG A 176 1.81 4.75 9.09
N LEU A 177 2.43 5.67 8.34
CA LEU A 177 3.73 5.47 7.68
C LEU A 177 3.75 4.21 6.79
N ILE A 178 4.60 3.23 7.11
CA ILE A 178 4.71 1.97 6.37
C ILE A 178 3.63 1.00 6.90
N HIS A 179 2.52 0.88 6.17
CA HIS A 179 1.42 0.00 6.57
C HIS A 179 0.78 -0.71 5.37
N GLY A 180 0.33 -1.95 5.62
CA GLY A 180 -0.42 -2.78 4.68
C GLY A 180 0.23 -2.89 3.30
N GLN A 181 -0.60 -3.17 2.29
CA GLN A 181 -0.17 -3.15 0.88
C GLN A 181 -0.14 -1.74 0.27
N VAL A 182 -0.59 -0.73 1.00
CA VAL A 182 -0.62 0.66 0.50
C VAL A 182 0.80 1.17 0.27
N ALA A 183 1.71 0.94 1.21
CA ALA A 183 3.12 1.33 1.04
C ALA A 183 3.78 0.59 -0.13
N THR A 184 3.48 -0.71 -0.30
CA THR A 184 3.97 -1.54 -1.41
C THR A 184 3.48 -1.04 -2.77
N SER A 185 2.17 -0.81 -2.91
CA SER A 185 1.54 -0.30 -4.14
C SER A 185 2.13 1.05 -4.56
N TRP A 186 2.30 1.98 -3.61
CA TRP A 186 2.96 3.26 -3.89
C TRP A 186 4.43 3.13 -4.27
N ALA A 187 5.17 2.26 -3.57
CA ALA A 187 6.58 2.03 -3.88
C ALA A 187 6.78 1.46 -5.29
N LYS A 188 5.90 0.54 -5.73
CA LYS A 188 5.85 0.00 -7.09
C LYS A 188 5.47 1.08 -8.12
N ALA A 189 4.43 1.86 -7.84
CA ALA A 189 3.95 2.92 -8.75
C ALA A 189 5.00 4.00 -9.01
N VAL A 190 5.76 4.39 -7.99
CA VAL A 190 6.81 5.43 -8.10
C VAL A 190 8.20 4.89 -8.40
N LYS A 191 8.35 3.56 -8.47
CA LYS A 191 9.61 2.83 -8.72
C LYS A 191 10.74 3.30 -7.80
N CYS A 192 10.45 3.43 -6.51
CA CYS A 192 11.46 3.84 -5.54
C CYS A 192 12.42 2.69 -5.17
N GLU A 193 13.66 3.02 -4.84
CA GLU A 193 14.68 2.10 -4.33
C GLU A 193 14.67 2.00 -2.79
N ALA A 194 14.16 3.05 -2.13
CA ALA A 194 14.02 3.06 -0.68
C ALA A 194 12.85 3.92 -0.18
N ILE A 195 12.35 3.54 1.00
CA ILE A 195 11.26 4.21 1.71
C ILE A 195 11.81 4.90 2.96
N PHE A 196 11.50 6.16 3.12
CA PHE A 196 11.90 6.99 4.25
C PHE A 196 10.66 7.34 5.06
N ALA A 197 10.46 6.65 6.18
CA ALA A 197 9.46 6.99 7.18
C ALA A 197 10.02 8.09 8.10
N ILE A 198 9.51 9.31 7.93
CA ILE A 198 10.05 10.52 8.56
C ILE A 198 9.09 10.97 9.66
N SER A 199 9.53 10.84 10.91
CA SER A 199 8.79 11.32 12.08
C SER A 199 9.71 11.39 13.29
N ASP A 200 9.75 12.54 13.95
CA ASP A 200 10.55 12.72 15.18
C ASP A 200 10.05 11.82 16.32
N GLU A 201 8.74 11.61 16.44
CA GLU A 201 8.14 10.74 17.47
C GLU A 201 8.54 9.28 17.25
N VAL A 202 8.41 8.79 16.02
CA VAL A 202 8.67 7.38 15.68
C VAL A 202 10.17 7.07 15.68
N ALA A 203 11.01 8.01 15.27
CA ALA A 203 12.46 7.84 15.30
C ALA A 203 13.02 7.64 16.71
N ASN A 204 12.29 8.07 17.75
CA ASN A 204 12.65 7.91 19.17
C ASN A 204 11.90 6.76 19.87
N ASP A 205 11.07 6.00 19.16
CA ASP A 205 10.34 4.84 19.66
C ASP A 205 10.88 3.57 19.00
N GLU A 206 11.80 2.87 19.69
CA GLU A 206 12.49 1.71 19.12
C GLU A 206 11.54 0.57 18.74
N LEU A 207 10.51 0.29 19.55
CA LEU A 207 9.53 -0.75 19.22
C LEU A 207 8.76 -0.37 17.95
N ARG A 208 8.27 0.86 17.85
CA ARG A 208 7.50 1.31 16.68
C ARG A 208 8.37 1.36 15.42
N LYS A 209 9.63 1.75 15.56
CA LYS A 209 10.63 1.73 14.49
C LYS A 209 10.89 0.32 13.97
N GLU A 210 11.16 -0.64 14.86
CA GLU A 210 11.35 -2.05 14.48
C GLU A 210 10.12 -2.62 13.77
N LEU A 211 8.92 -2.39 14.31
CA LEU A 211 7.67 -2.86 13.72
C LEU A 211 7.44 -2.30 12.32
N LEU A 212 7.73 -1.02 12.08
CA LEU A 212 7.60 -0.41 10.76
C LEU A 212 8.57 -1.01 9.74
N LEU A 213 9.81 -1.28 10.15
CA LEU A 213 10.82 -1.86 9.27
C LEU A 213 10.46 -3.31 8.87
N GLN A 214 9.77 -4.07 9.72
CA GLN A 214 9.29 -5.42 9.39
C GLN A 214 8.15 -5.46 8.36
N ILE A 215 7.49 -4.32 8.11
CA ILE A 215 6.41 -4.20 7.13
C ILE A 215 6.97 -3.86 5.75
N ALA A 216 8.15 -3.25 5.67
CA ALA A 216 8.76 -2.84 4.42
C ALA A 216 8.96 -4.02 3.45
N PRO A 217 8.77 -3.83 2.13
CA PRO A 217 8.99 -4.89 1.15
C PRO A 217 10.43 -5.41 1.18
N PRO A 218 10.67 -6.74 1.07
CA PRO A 218 12.01 -7.33 1.24
C PRO A 218 13.08 -6.81 0.28
N HIS A 219 12.68 -6.36 -0.91
CA HIS A 219 13.58 -5.84 -1.94
C HIS A 219 13.89 -4.35 -1.79
N LEU A 220 13.18 -3.62 -0.90
CA LEU A 220 13.37 -2.19 -0.68
C LEU A 220 14.10 -1.92 0.63
N LYS A 221 14.99 -0.93 0.60
CA LYS A 221 15.57 -0.41 1.84
C LYS A 221 14.55 0.49 2.53
N ALA A 222 14.34 0.31 3.83
CA ALA A 222 13.47 1.18 4.62
C ALA A 222 14.25 1.84 5.75
N TYR A 223 13.96 3.11 6.00
CA TYR A 223 14.58 3.91 7.03
C TYR A 223 13.51 4.64 7.84
N VAL A 224 13.67 4.64 9.16
CA VAL A 224 12.86 5.45 10.08
C VAL A 224 13.78 6.52 10.68
N ILE A 225 13.53 7.78 10.37
CA ILE A 225 14.41 8.90 10.75
C ILE A 225 13.62 10.15 11.16
N SER A 226 14.28 11.04 11.91
CA SER A 226 13.75 12.37 12.24
C SER A 226 13.73 13.29 11.01
N VAL A 227 12.94 14.35 11.08
CA VAL A 227 12.83 15.37 10.02
C VAL A 227 14.20 16.02 9.75
N ASP A 228 14.92 16.40 10.80
CA ASP A 228 16.23 17.04 10.68
C ASP A 228 17.28 16.11 10.04
N LYS A 229 17.21 14.81 10.36
CA LYS A 229 18.08 13.81 9.73
C LYS A 229 17.73 13.61 8.26
N ALA A 230 16.44 13.61 7.91
CA ALA A 230 16.01 13.53 6.52
C ALA A 230 16.53 14.71 5.68
N ILE A 231 16.46 15.94 6.20
CA ILE A 231 17.00 17.14 5.54
C ILE A 231 18.51 17.01 5.30
N LYS A 232 19.27 16.53 6.29
CA LYS A 232 20.72 16.32 6.17
C LYS A 232 21.05 15.25 5.12
N VAL A 233 20.30 14.14 5.11
CA VAL A 233 20.51 13.04 4.16
C VAL A 233 20.15 13.46 2.73
N TYR A 234 19.05 14.17 2.54
CA TYR A 234 18.60 14.68 1.24
C TYR A 234 19.65 15.60 0.57
N ASN A 235 20.28 16.46 1.36
CA ASN A 235 21.30 17.41 0.89
C ASN A 235 22.72 16.81 0.78
N ASN A 236 22.91 15.52 1.12
CA ASN A 236 24.23 14.89 1.09
C ASN A 236 24.51 14.26 -0.29
N PRO A 237 25.57 14.68 -1.00
CA PRO A 237 25.90 14.18 -2.33
C PRO A 237 26.15 12.67 -2.43
N LYS A 238 26.47 12.01 -1.32
CA LYS A 238 26.67 10.56 -1.27
C LYS A 238 25.41 9.77 -1.67
N TYR A 239 24.23 10.38 -1.52
CA TYR A 239 22.95 9.73 -1.82
C TYR A 239 22.29 10.33 -3.07
N ALA A 240 23.08 10.99 -3.92
CA ALA A 240 22.63 11.40 -5.24
C ALA A 240 22.08 10.20 -6.03
N SER A 241 21.20 10.50 -6.98
CA SER A 241 20.66 9.56 -7.98
C SER A 241 19.87 8.35 -7.48
N ARG A 242 19.32 8.38 -6.26
CA ARG A 242 18.37 7.35 -5.78
C ARG A 242 16.94 7.85 -5.80
N ASN A 243 16.02 7.01 -6.26
CA ASN A 243 14.58 7.29 -6.25
C ASN A 243 13.95 6.95 -4.90
N ILE A 244 13.48 7.95 -4.16
CA ILE A 244 13.00 7.76 -2.79
C ILE A 244 11.50 8.06 -2.67
N LEU A 245 10.81 7.22 -1.89
CA LEU A 245 9.47 7.49 -1.35
C LEU A 245 9.61 8.03 0.07
N MET A 246 9.18 9.27 0.30
CA MET A 246 9.13 9.86 1.64
C MET A 246 7.72 9.78 2.21
N LEU A 247 7.60 9.31 3.45
CA LEU A 247 6.36 9.24 4.21
C LEU A 247 6.49 10.12 5.45
N VAL A 248 5.55 11.02 5.67
CA VAL A 248 5.43 11.82 6.90
C VAL A 248 4.07 11.61 7.54
N THR A 249 3.96 11.80 8.85
CA THR A 249 2.69 11.59 9.56
C THR A 249 1.75 12.79 9.51
N LYS A 250 2.26 13.98 9.18
CA LYS A 250 1.52 15.25 9.29
C LYS A 250 2.06 16.32 8.32
N PRO A 251 1.22 17.25 7.84
CA PRO A 251 1.64 18.29 6.89
C PRO A 251 2.68 19.26 7.45
N GLU A 252 2.74 19.44 8.78
CA GLU A 252 3.73 20.29 9.43
C GLU A 252 5.16 19.80 9.20
N ASP A 253 5.37 18.48 9.16
CA ASP A 253 6.69 17.90 8.87
C ASP A 253 7.04 18.03 7.39
N ALA A 254 6.05 17.97 6.49
CA ALA A 254 6.26 18.28 5.07
C ALA A 254 6.70 19.74 4.87
N VAL A 255 6.08 20.70 5.57
CA VAL A 255 6.51 22.11 5.56
C VAL A 255 7.98 22.22 5.99
N ARG A 256 8.35 21.58 7.11
CA ARG A 256 9.74 21.59 7.61
C ARG A 256 10.73 21.03 6.60
N LEU A 257 10.37 19.95 5.88
CA LEU A 257 11.23 19.36 4.86
C LEU A 257 11.48 20.35 3.70
N ILE A 258 10.44 21.02 3.21
CA ILE A 258 10.56 21.98 2.10
C ILE A 258 11.32 23.23 2.53
N GLU A 259 11.09 23.74 3.74
CA GLU A 259 11.90 24.81 4.32
C GLU A 259 13.38 24.40 4.49
N GLY A 260 13.63 23.11 4.75
CA GLY A 260 14.96 22.50 4.77
C GLY A 260 15.60 22.30 3.38
N GLY A 261 14.93 22.71 2.31
CA GLY A 261 15.44 22.68 0.94
C GLY A 261 14.97 21.49 0.10
N LEU A 262 14.05 20.66 0.59
CA LEU A 262 13.40 19.62 -0.21
C LEU A 262 12.64 20.28 -1.37
N ARG A 263 12.97 19.87 -2.60
CA ARG A 263 12.25 20.30 -3.81
C ARG A 263 11.25 19.23 -4.20
N ILE A 264 9.97 19.60 -4.24
CA ILE A 264 8.90 18.72 -4.71
C ILE A 264 7.73 19.54 -5.23
N ASP A 265 7.16 19.11 -6.36
CA ASP A 265 6.06 19.84 -7.00
C ASP A 265 4.69 19.38 -6.50
N THR A 266 4.58 18.13 -6.04
CA THR A 266 3.30 17.53 -5.63
C THR A 266 3.46 16.68 -4.38
N ILE A 267 2.54 16.86 -3.42
CA ILE A 267 2.43 16.03 -2.22
C ILE A 267 1.11 15.26 -2.28
N ASN A 268 1.22 13.97 -2.02
CA ASN A 268 0.07 13.10 -1.86
C ASN A 268 -0.40 13.09 -0.39
N VAL A 269 -1.70 13.27 -0.17
CA VAL A 269 -2.36 13.19 1.13
C VAL A 269 -3.16 11.90 1.15
N GLY A 270 -2.66 10.93 1.90
CA GLY A 270 -3.12 9.55 1.87
C GLY A 270 -4.11 9.22 2.97
N GLY A 271 -3.68 9.37 4.22
CA GLY A 271 -4.45 8.94 5.39
C GLY A 271 -4.12 9.77 6.62
N MET A 272 -5.14 10.40 7.21
CA MET A 272 -5.01 11.12 8.48
C MET A 272 -6.20 10.74 9.36
N THR A 273 -5.95 9.86 10.33
CA THR A 273 -7.00 9.25 11.16
C THR A 273 -7.76 10.27 12.00
N HIS A 274 -9.03 9.94 12.20
CA HIS A 274 -9.95 10.73 13.00
C HIS A 274 -9.47 10.83 14.45
N LYS A 275 -9.33 12.07 14.94
CA LYS A 275 -9.17 12.40 16.36
C LYS A 275 -10.34 13.26 16.80
N GLU A 276 -10.67 13.22 18.09
CA GLU A 276 -11.74 14.04 18.64
C GLU A 276 -11.50 15.53 18.33
N GLY A 277 -12.49 16.20 17.75
CA GLY A 277 -12.39 17.59 17.30
C GLY A 277 -11.88 17.80 15.86
N ASN A 278 -11.40 16.75 15.17
CA ASN A 278 -11.04 16.85 13.76
C ASN A 278 -12.30 16.99 12.87
N LYS A 279 -12.14 17.64 11.72
CA LYS A 279 -13.16 17.69 10.66
C LYS A 279 -12.76 16.79 9.51
N GLN A 280 -13.75 16.15 8.89
CA GLN A 280 -13.53 15.28 7.74
C GLN A 280 -13.24 16.12 6.48
N LEU A 281 -12.17 15.78 5.76
CA LEU A 281 -11.76 16.41 4.50
C LEU A 281 -12.00 15.48 3.29
N SER A 282 -11.84 14.17 3.52
CA SER A 282 -12.19 13.09 2.60
C SER A 282 -12.48 11.81 3.40
N ASP A 283 -12.81 10.71 2.73
CA ASP A 283 -13.06 9.42 3.39
C ASP A 283 -11.87 8.87 4.17
N ALA A 284 -10.64 9.27 3.80
CA ALA A 284 -9.41 8.81 4.43
C ALA A 284 -8.68 9.89 5.24
N VAL A 285 -9.11 11.16 5.16
CA VAL A 285 -8.37 12.30 5.71
C VAL A 285 -9.27 13.14 6.60
N THR A 286 -8.86 13.29 7.85
CA THR A 286 -9.42 14.27 8.79
C THR A 286 -8.34 15.26 9.19
N VAL A 287 -8.76 16.49 9.48
CA VAL A 287 -7.84 17.61 9.72
C VAL A 287 -8.25 18.40 10.96
N ASN A 288 -7.25 18.97 11.63
CA ASN A 288 -7.42 19.98 12.69
C ASN A 288 -6.98 21.38 12.17
N PRO A 289 -7.12 22.46 12.97
CA PRO A 289 -6.73 23.80 12.54
C PRO A 289 -5.26 23.91 12.14
N SER A 290 -4.35 23.27 12.87
CA SER A 290 -2.91 23.26 12.56
C SER A 290 -2.63 22.63 11.20
N ASN A 291 -3.30 21.51 10.89
CA ASN A 291 -3.13 20.82 9.62
C ASN A 291 -3.62 21.68 8.46
N VAL A 292 -4.74 22.40 8.62
CA VAL A 292 -5.28 23.30 7.61
C VAL A 292 -4.30 24.44 7.31
N GLU A 293 -3.73 25.07 8.34
CA GLU A 293 -2.72 26.12 8.15
C GLU A 293 -1.44 25.58 7.49
N ALA A 294 -1.00 24.38 7.85
CA ALA A 294 0.14 23.74 7.19
C ALA A 294 -0.14 23.45 5.71
N PHE A 295 -1.32 22.93 5.35
CA PHE A 295 -1.70 22.73 3.95
C PHE A 295 -1.77 24.04 3.17
N LYS A 296 -2.32 25.11 3.75
CA LYS A 296 -2.32 26.44 3.11
C LYS A 296 -0.90 26.94 2.86
N LYS A 297 0.00 26.77 3.83
CA LYS A 297 1.41 27.12 3.68
C LYS A 297 2.08 26.32 2.56
N LEU A 298 1.81 25.02 2.43
CA LEU A 298 2.32 24.21 1.32
C LEU A 298 1.84 24.73 -0.04
N LEU A 299 0.55 25.11 -0.16
CA LEU A 299 0.01 25.73 -1.37
C LEU A 299 0.68 27.09 -1.66
N ASP A 300 0.92 27.91 -0.63
CA ASP A 300 1.61 29.20 -0.75
C ASP A 300 3.08 29.05 -1.17
N MET A 301 3.71 27.89 -0.88
CA MET A 301 5.04 27.52 -1.36
C MET A 301 5.03 27.00 -2.81
N GLY A 302 3.87 26.96 -3.47
CA GLY A 302 3.72 26.53 -4.87
C GLY A 302 3.57 25.03 -5.06
N VAL A 303 3.38 24.26 -3.99
CA VAL A 303 3.25 22.81 -4.03
C VAL A 303 1.80 22.42 -4.30
N LYS A 304 1.59 21.48 -5.23
CA LYS A 304 0.26 20.90 -5.48
C LYS A 304 -0.05 19.81 -4.45
N LEU A 305 -1.29 19.78 -3.96
CA LEU A 305 -1.73 18.78 -2.99
C LEU A 305 -2.80 17.88 -3.63
N SER A 306 -2.64 16.56 -3.54
CA SER A 306 -3.61 15.59 -4.06
C SER A 306 -4.09 14.63 -2.97
N LEU A 307 -5.40 14.48 -2.83
CA LEU A 307 -6.05 13.47 -1.99
C LEU A 307 -6.15 12.18 -2.79
N GLN A 308 -5.43 11.14 -2.37
CA GLN A 308 -5.44 9.84 -3.05
C GLN A 308 -4.94 8.73 -2.11
N LYS A 309 -5.80 7.74 -1.84
CA LYS A 309 -5.56 6.70 -0.83
C LYS A 309 -4.55 5.66 -1.32
N VAL A 310 -4.78 5.06 -2.49
CA VAL A 310 -3.85 4.15 -3.18
C VAL A 310 -3.55 4.65 -4.58
N ALA A 311 -2.44 4.19 -5.17
CA ALA A 311 -1.96 4.68 -6.47
C ALA A 311 -2.98 4.48 -7.62
N ALA A 312 -3.82 3.44 -7.53
CA ALA A 312 -4.88 3.16 -8.49
C ALA A 312 -6.07 4.15 -8.44
N ASN A 313 -6.32 4.81 -7.30
CA ASN A 313 -7.43 5.78 -7.22
C ASN A 313 -7.12 7.03 -8.04
N LYS A 314 -8.15 7.70 -8.58
CA LYS A 314 -7.98 9.00 -9.23
C LYS A 314 -7.57 10.07 -8.21
N PRO A 315 -6.52 10.86 -8.48
CA PRO A 315 -6.13 11.95 -7.58
C PRO A 315 -7.18 13.06 -7.59
N VAL A 316 -7.57 13.53 -6.40
CA VAL A 316 -8.45 14.69 -6.23
C VAL A 316 -7.63 15.87 -5.70
N GLU A 317 -7.59 16.98 -6.44
CA GLU A 317 -6.84 18.16 -6.02
C GLU A 317 -7.40 18.77 -4.72
N LEU A 318 -6.51 19.09 -3.78
CA LEU A 318 -6.83 19.80 -2.55
C LEU A 318 -6.54 21.29 -2.74
N THR A 319 -7.59 22.06 -2.99
CA THR A 319 -7.51 23.50 -3.26
C THR A 319 -7.60 24.36 -2.01
N ARG A 320 -7.15 25.61 -2.11
CA ARG A 320 -7.29 26.61 -1.04
C ARG A 320 -8.75 26.84 -0.66
N GLU A 321 -9.64 26.91 -1.66
CA GLU A 321 -11.09 27.05 -1.45
C GLU A 321 -11.67 25.92 -0.60
N LYS A 322 -11.24 24.68 -0.87
CA LYS A 322 -11.67 23.51 -0.09
C LYS A 322 -11.20 23.62 1.36
N LEU A 323 -9.96 24.07 1.59
CA LEU A 323 -9.41 24.28 2.94
C LEU A 323 -10.12 25.42 3.69
N ASP A 324 -10.42 26.54 3.02
CA ASP A 324 -11.10 27.69 3.60
C ASP A 324 -12.58 27.42 3.92
N SER A 325 -13.20 26.44 3.25
CA SER A 325 -14.57 26.01 3.52
C SER A 325 -14.74 25.26 4.84
N ILE A 326 -13.65 24.78 5.46
CA ILE A 326 -13.67 23.97 6.67
C ILE A 326 -13.94 24.86 7.88
N LYS A 327 -15.03 24.58 8.60
CA LYS A 327 -15.39 25.27 9.84
C LYS A 327 -15.13 24.36 11.02
N PHE A 328 -14.26 24.80 11.92
CA PHE A 328 -13.92 24.11 13.16
C PHE A 328 -14.99 24.31 14.22
#